data_AF-A0A7W7DBA2-F1
#
_entry.id   AF-A0A7W7DBA2-F1
#
_cell.length_a   1.000
_cell.length_b   1.000
_cell.length_c   1.000
_cell.angle_alpha   90.00
_cell.angle_beta   90.00
_cell.angle_gamma   90.00
#
_symmetry.space_group_name_H-M   'P 1'
#
loop_
_entity.id
_entity.type
_entity.pdbx_description
1 polymer ?
#
loop_
_entity_poly.entity_id
_entity_poly.type
_entity_poly.pdbx_seq_one_letter_code
_entity_poly.pdbx_strand_id
1 'polypeptide(L)' 'MPETPDVRPGQVWAGCDKRSAGRKVHVVEVGDTHAVVEAYIPPGARHLHTRPPRQSRIRLDRFRPTSTGYRLVSAEAPDA' A
#
# COMPACT_ATOMS: atom_id res chain seq x y z
N MET A 1 -2.42 -14.45 -19.53
CA MET A 1 -3.47 -14.15 -18.52
C MET A 1 -2.83 -13.21 -17.52
N PRO A 2 -3.33 -12.00 -17.28
CA PRO A 2 -2.66 -11.09 -16.38
C PRO A 2 -2.93 -11.56 -14.94
N GLU A 3 -1.95 -12.24 -14.34
CA GLU A 3 -1.97 -12.79 -12.98
C GLU A 3 -2.43 -11.71 -12.01
N THR A 4 -3.63 -11.88 -11.44
CA THR A 4 -4.15 -10.96 -10.43
C THR A 4 -3.15 -10.97 -9.28
N PRO A 5 -2.53 -9.83 -8.93
CA PRO A 5 -1.58 -9.80 -7.83
C PRO A 5 -2.31 -10.26 -6.56
N ASP A 6 -1.71 -11.20 -5.83
CA ASP A 6 -2.23 -11.72 -4.56
C ASP A 6 -2.07 -10.66 -3.47
N VAL A 7 -2.95 -9.65 -3.51
CA VAL A 7 -3.00 -8.55 -2.56
C VAL A 7 -3.74 -9.03 -1.32
N ARG A 8 -3.09 -8.92 -0.16
CA ARG A 8 -3.63 -9.33 1.13
C ARG A 8 -3.56 -8.19 2.13
N PRO A 9 -4.53 -8.08 3.07
CA PRO A 9 -4.42 -7.15 4.18
C PRO A 9 -3.15 -7.45 5.00
N GLY A 10 -2.49 -6.41 5.48
CA GLY A 10 -1.17 -6.47 6.13
C GLY A 10 0.01 -6.14 5.19
N GLN A 11 -0.16 -6.21 3.87
CA GLN A 11 0.97 -5.97 2.96
C GLN A 11 1.34 -4.49 2.84
N VAL A 12 2.63 -4.21 2.66
CA VAL A 12 3.15 -2.87 2.37
C VAL A 12 3.59 -2.77 0.93
N TRP A 13 3.05 -1.77 0.24
CA TRP A 13 3.30 -1.50 -1.17
C TRP A 13 3.87 -0.09 -1.36
N ALA A 14 4.82 0.05 -2.29
CA ALA A 14 5.38 1.36 -2.65
C ALA A 14 4.97 1.74 -4.06
N GLY A 15 4.56 2.98 -4.24
CA GLY A 15 4.30 3.54 -5.57
C GLY A 15 5.60 3.62 -6.38
N CYS A 16 5.58 3.12 -7.60
CA CYS A 16 6.66 3.29 -8.58
C CYS A 16 6.58 4.64 -9.31
N ASP A 17 5.53 5.43 -9.05
CA ASP A 17 5.32 6.72 -9.68
C ASP A 17 6.42 7.71 -9.27
N LYS A 18 7.20 8.17 -10.27
CA LYS A 18 8.32 9.11 -10.06
C LYS A 18 7.88 10.47 -9.51
N ARG A 19 6.63 10.89 -9.74
CA ARG A 19 6.10 12.17 -9.24
C ARG A 19 5.72 12.07 -7.76
N SER A 20 5.48 10.86 -7.27
CA SER A 20 5.17 10.55 -5.87
C SER A 20 6.21 9.63 -5.24
N ALA A 21 7.47 9.76 -5.67
CA ALA A 21 8.57 8.90 -5.26
C ALA A 21 8.66 8.86 -3.72
N GLY A 22 8.46 7.66 -3.15
CA GLY A 22 8.50 7.44 -1.70
C GLY A 22 7.14 7.19 -1.03
N ARG A 23 6.02 7.28 -1.76
CA ARG A 23 4.71 6.94 -1.20
C ARG A 23 4.61 5.43 -0.92
N LYS A 24 4.60 5.09 0.37
CA LYS A 24 4.33 3.73 0.86
C LYS A 24 2.90 3.66 1.39
N VAL A 25 2.23 2.56 1.11
CA VAL A 25 0.87 2.30 1.56
C VAL A 25 0.79 0.92 2.20
N HIS A 26 -0.01 0.83 3.26
CA HIS A 26 -0.29 -0.39 3.98
C HIS A 26 -1.70 -0.85 3.63
N VAL A 27 -1.87 -2.09 3.19
CA VAL A 27 -3.17 -2.65 2.86
C VAL A 27 -3.89 -3.00 4.15
N VAL A 28 -5.04 -2.37 4.39
CA VAL A 28 -5.87 -2.63 5.58
C VAL A 28 -6.95 -3.64 5.25
N GLU A 29 -7.55 -3.51 4.08
CA GLU A 29 -8.65 -4.35 3.65
C GLU A 29 -8.56 -4.59 2.14
N VAL A 30 -8.97 -5.77 1.70
CA VAL A 30 -9.02 -6.12 0.28
C VAL A 30 -10.44 -6.55 -0.04
N GLY A 31 -11.09 -5.84 -0.95
CA GLY A 31 -12.37 -6.24 -1.54
C GLY A 31 -12.17 -6.86 -2.93
N ASP A 32 -13.26 -7.07 -3.66
CA ASP A 32 -13.24 -7.81 -4.94
C ASP A 32 -12.47 -7.10 -6.05
N THR A 33 -12.50 -5.76 -6.07
CA THR A 33 -11.91 -4.94 -7.13
C THR A 33 -10.97 -3.85 -6.62
N HIS A 34 -11.08 -3.50 -5.34
CA HIS A 34 -10.34 -2.42 -4.70
C HIS A 34 -9.77 -2.91 -3.37
N ALA A 35 -8.54 -2.51 -3.08
CA ALA A 35 -7.95 -2.60 -1.77
C ALA A 35 -8.04 -1.25 -1.06
N VAL A 36 -8.47 -1.27 0.20
CA VAL A 36 -8.36 -0.14 1.12
C VAL A 36 -6.94 -0.14 1.67
N VAL A 37 -6.23 0.94 1.44
CA VAL A 37 -4.87 1.14 1.93
C VAL A 37 -4.78 2.41 2.76
N GLU A 38 -3.86 2.42 3.70
CA GLU A 38 -3.50 3.57 4.50
C GLU A 38 -2.11 4.05 4.14
N ALA A 39 -1.79 5.32 4.39
CA ALA A 39 -0.42 5.78 4.32
C ALA A 39 0.44 4.99 5.32
N TYR A 40 1.50 4.33 4.85
CA TYR A 40 2.40 3.61 5.73
C TYR A 40 3.16 4.61 6.59
N ILE A 41 2.87 4.63 7.89
CA ILE A 41 3.59 5.42 8.88
C ILE A 41 4.50 4.45 9.63
N PRO A 42 5.84 4.65 9.61
CA PRO A 42 6.72 3.80 10.38
C PRO A 42 6.37 3.88 11.88
N PRO A 43 6.47 2.79 12.65
CA PRO A 43 6.02 2.74 14.04
C PRO A 43 6.64 3.85 14.91
N GLY A 44 7.91 4.20 14.66
CA GLY A 44 8.59 5.32 15.33
C GLY A 44 8.09 6.73 14.97
N ALA A 45 7.33 6.91 13.89
CA ALA A 45 6.79 8.21 13.46
C ALA A 45 5.28 8.36 13.71
N ARG A 46 4.62 7.34 14.27
CA ARG A 46 3.18 7.38 14.54
C ARG A 46 2.82 8.48 15.53
N HIS A 47 3.68 8.72 16.53
CA HIS A 47 3.51 9.80 17.51
C HIS A 47 3.60 11.21 16.90
N LEU A 48 4.25 11.36 15.74
CA LEU A 48 4.32 12.64 15.01
C LEU A 48 3.01 12.95 14.27
N HIS A 49 2.15 11.95 14.09
CA HIS A 49 0.88 12.08 13.40
C HIS A 49 -0.26 12.23 14.41
N THR A 50 -0.71 13.45 14.62
CA THR A 50 -1.89 13.78 15.45
C THR A 50 -3.22 13.33 14.83
N ARG A 51 -3.21 12.91 13.56
CA ARG A 51 -4.39 12.44 12.83
C ARG A 51 -4.19 11.01 12.36
N PRO A 52 -5.25 10.19 12.33
CA PRO A 52 -5.19 8.86 11.76
C PRO A 52 -4.72 8.92 10.30
N PRO A 53 -3.98 7.90 9.83
CA PRO A 53 -3.55 7.82 8.44
C PRO A 53 -4.76 7.90 7.50
N ARG A 54 -4.62 8.65 6.39
CA ARG A 54 -5.67 8.75 5.39
C ARG A 54 -5.83 7.40 4.70
N GLN A 55 -7.02 6.83 4.82
CA GLN A 55 -7.46 5.69 4.01
C GLN A 55 -7.66 6.13 2.56
N SER A 56 -7.23 5.30 1.63
CA SER A 56 -7.33 5.47 0.19
C SER A 56 -7.75 4.14 -0.43
N ARG A 57 -8.56 4.19 -1.48
CA ARG A 57 -8.95 2.99 -2.23
C ARG A 57 -8.13 2.91 -3.50
N ILE A 58 -7.47 1.79 -3.72
CA ILE A 58 -6.63 1.54 -4.89
C ILE A 58 -7.15 0.29 -5.58
N ARG A 59 -7.27 0.33 -6.90
CA ARG A 59 -7.69 -0.85 -7.67
C ARG A 59 -6.62 -1.95 -7.63
N LEU A 60 -7.05 -3.19 -7.54
CA LEU A 60 -6.17 -4.36 -7.55
C LEU A 60 -5.27 -4.43 -8.80
N ASP A 61 -5.75 -3.94 -9.94
CA ASP A 61 -4.96 -3.87 -11.19
C ASP A 61 -3.69 -3.01 -11.07
N ARG A 62 -3.69 -2.04 -10.15
CA ARG A 62 -2.56 -1.13 -9.93
C ARG A 62 -1.48 -1.73 -9.05
N PHE A 63 -1.73 -2.84 -8.36
CA PHE A 63 -0.76 -3.56 -7.52
C PHE A 63 0.22 -4.40 -8.34
N ARG A 64 0.80 -3.76 -9.35
CA ARG A 64 1.82 -4.34 -10.22
C ARG A 64 2.97 -3.37 -10.37
N PRO A 65 4.22 -3.84 -10.48
CA PRO A 65 5.40 -3.00 -10.62
C PRO A 65 5.51 -2.39 -12.04
N THR A 66 4.50 -1.64 -12.45
CA THR A 66 4.50 -0.82 -13.68
C THR A 66 4.93 0.61 -13.35
N SER A 67 5.26 1.42 -14.35
CA SER A 67 5.75 2.81 -14.16
C SER A 67 4.83 3.72 -13.34
N THR A 68 3.53 3.39 -13.22
CA THR A 68 2.55 4.12 -12.37
C THR A 68 1.85 3.21 -11.37
N GLY A 69 2.30 1.97 -11.24
CA GLY A 69 1.72 0.99 -10.35
C GLY A 69 2.42 0.97 -8.99
N TYR A 70 2.11 -0.07 -8.23
CA TYR A 70 2.66 -0.32 -6.92
C TYR A 70 3.49 -1.60 -6.95
N ARG A 71 4.66 -1.55 -6.34
CA ARG A 71 5.49 -2.73 -6.10
C ARG A 71 5.31 -3.21 -4.67
N LEU A 72 5.25 -4.52 -4.47
CA LEU A 72 5.26 -5.11 -3.15
C LEU A 72 6.63 -4.84 -2.51
N VAL A 73 6.63 -4.33 -1.28
CA VAL A 73 7.85 -4.04 -0.51
C VAL A 73 7.94 -4.91 0.73
N SER A 74 6.79 -5.19 1.37
CA SER A 74 6.71 -6.14 2.47
C SER A 74 5.44 -6.96 2.34
N ALA A 75 5.56 -8.29 2.38
CA ALA A 75 4.41 -9.18 2.44
C ALA A 75 3.82 -9.25 3.86
N GLU A 76 4.61 -8.86 4.85
CA GLU A 76 4.29 -8.88 6.27
C GLU A 76 4.26 -7.42 6.74
N ALA A 77 3.17 -6.97 7.37
CA ALA A 77 3.21 -5.73 8.12
C ALA A 77 4.32 -5.90 9.15
N PRO A 78 5.30 -4.98 9.29
CA PRO A 78 6.27 -5.10 10.36
C PRO A 78 5.50 -5.00 11.70
N ASP A 79 5.27 -6.15 12.30
CA ASP A 79 4.82 -6.31 13.68
C ASP A 79 6.06 -6.14 14.55
N ALA A 80 6.21 -4.95 15.13
CA ALA A 80 7.11 -4.65 16.24
C ALA A 80 6.70 -3.31 16.89
#